data_AF-A0A3M6URZ9-F1
#
_entry.id   AF-A0A3M6URZ9-F1
#
_cell.length_a   1.000
_cell.length_b   1.000
_cell.length_c   1.000
_cell.angle_alpha   90.00
_cell.angle_beta   90.00
_cell.angle_gamma   90.00
#
_symmetry.space_group_name_H-M   'P 1'
#
loop_
_entity.id
_entity.type
_entity.pdbx_description
1 polymer ?
#
loop_
_entity_poly.entity_id
_entity_poly.type
_entity_poly.pdbx_seq_one_letter_code
_entity_poly.pdbx_strand_id
1 'polypeptide(L)'
;MSPGYNETHYPNSTICIWVITAPQHWKVKLMINSVDLEYCAMCSCDYVELRDGAKATGPLIGRYCEAKASTVYSEGRHMWVKFESDRENEGRGFLANYTFIKLRKKIKILKETHKESLRLLKKLLKKSVKQA
;
A
#
# COMPACT_ATOMS: atom_id res chain seq x y z
N MET A 1 0.70 -15.95 1.51
CA MET A 1 -0.20 -17.12 1.37
C MET A 1 -0.98 -17.23 2.66
N SER A 2 -2.26 -17.57 2.61
CA SER A 2 -3.01 -17.95 3.81
C SER A 2 -2.33 -19.14 4.51
N PRO A 3 -2.50 -19.29 5.84
CA PRO A 3 -2.22 -20.55 6.51
C PRO A 3 -3.03 -21.67 5.83
N GLY A 4 -2.43 -22.84 5.63
CA GLY A 4 -3.12 -23.96 4.99
C GLY A 4 -3.22 -23.88 3.46
N TYR A 5 -2.51 -22.99 2.76
CA TYR A 5 -2.59 -22.92 1.28
C TYR A 5 -2.19 -24.22 0.54
N ASN A 6 -1.42 -25.11 1.19
CA ASN A 6 -1.12 -26.46 0.66
C ASN A 6 -2.09 -27.55 1.19
N GLU A 7 -3.01 -27.17 2.06
CA GLU A 7 -4.14 -27.97 2.53
C GLU A 7 -5.36 -27.66 1.65
N THR A 8 -6.42 -28.47 1.77
CA THR A 8 -7.61 -28.30 0.91
C THR A 8 -8.34 -26.98 1.21
N HIS A 9 -8.31 -26.52 2.47
CA HIS A 9 -9.00 -25.32 2.94
C HIS A 9 -8.23 -24.64 4.08
N TYR A 10 -8.50 -23.35 4.34
CA TYR A 10 -7.96 -22.68 5.54
C TYR A 10 -8.73 -23.09 6.81
N PRO A 11 -8.11 -22.98 8.00
CA PRO A 11 -8.80 -23.23 9.27
C PRO A 11 -9.78 -22.10 9.64
N ASN A 12 -10.90 -22.48 10.25
CA ASN A 12 -11.86 -21.54 10.82
C ASN A 12 -11.26 -20.79 12.03
N SER A 13 -11.85 -19.65 12.36
CA SER A 13 -11.55 -18.82 13.53
C SER A 13 -10.07 -18.46 13.63
N THR A 14 -9.46 -18.21 12.47
CA THR A 14 -8.02 -18.01 12.36
C THR A 14 -7.73 -16.59 11.98
N ILE A 15 -6.83 -15.97 12.76
CA ILE A 15 -6.27 -14.65 12.45
C ILE A 15 -4.80 -14.83 12.09
N CYS A 16 -4.42 -14.31 10.93
CA CYS A 16 -3.02 -14.26 10.53
C CYS A 16 -2.64 -12.86 10.05
N ILE A 17 -1.46 -12.42 10.49
CA ILE A 17 -0.98 -11.07 10.27
C ILE A 17 0.43 -11.14 9.67
N TRP A 18 0.64 -10.41 8.59
CA TRP A 18 1.94 -10.23 7.97
C TRP A 18 2.25 -8.75 7.82
N VAL A 19 3.52 -8.39 7.98
CA VAL A 19 4.03 -7.05 7.69
C VAL A 19 5.08 -7.15 6.60
N ILE A 20 4.73 -6.69 5.41
CA ILE A 20 5.65 -6.64 4.28
C ILE A 20 6.48 -5.37 4.41
N THR A 21 7.81 -5.51 4.40
CA THR A 21 8.74 -4.39 4.53
C THR A 21 9.64 -4.28 3.32
N ALA A 22 9.43 -3.23 2.54
CA ALA A 22 10.29 -2.84 1.44
C ALA A 22 11.59 -2.17 1.94
N PRO A 23 12.63 -2.14 1.10
CA PRO A 23 13.82 -1.31 1.32
C PRO A 23 13.48 0.17 1.51
N GLN A 24 14.39 0.93 2.10
CA GLN A 24 14.23 2.38 2.22
C GLN A 24 14.04 3.04 0.86
N HIS A 25 13.08 3.96 0.77
CA HIS A 25 12.68 4.67 -0.45
C HIS A 25 12.03 3.81 -1.53
N TRP A 26 11.46 2.66 -1.15
CA TRP A 26 10.62 1.83 -2.00
C TRP A 26 9.24 1.70 -1.37
N LYS A 27 8.25 1.35 -2.19
CA LYS A 27 6.91 0.99 -1.75
C LYS A 27 6.57 -0.46 -2.11
N VAL A 28 5.61 -1.03 -1.39
CA VAL A 28 5.09 -2.37 -1.65
C VAL A 28 4.11 -2.30 -2.82
N LYS A 29 4.28 -3.19 -3.79
CA LYS A 29 3.27 -3.55 -4.79
C LYS A 29 2.80 -4.96 -4.45
N LEU A 30 1.55 -5.12 -4.07
CA LEU A 30 0.95 -6.43 -3.81
C LEU A 30 -0.05 -6.74 -4.93
N MET A 31 -0.02 -7.98 -5.41
CA MET A 31 -0.91 -8.51 -6.43
C MET A 31 -1.70 -9.64 -5.79
N ILE A 32 -3.00 -9.46 -5.68
CA ILE A 32 -3.94 -10.50 -5.26
C ILE A 32 -4.24 -11.34 -6.51
N ASN A 33 -3.78 -12.59 -6.49
CA ASN A 33 -3.88 -13.52 -7.61
C ASN A 33 -5.20 -14.29 -7.58
N SER A 34 -5.61 -14.76 -6.40
CA SER A 34 -6.88 -15.44 -6.18
C SER A 34 -7.36 -15.21 -4.75
N VAL A 35 -8.69 -15.18 -4.59
CA VAL A 35 -9.40 -15.14 -3.31
C VAL A 35 -10.55 -16.12 -3.43
N ASP A 36 -10.59 -17.08 -2.52
CA ASP A 36 -11.59 -18.14 -2.42
C ASP A 36 -11.91 -18.29 -0.93
N LEU A 37 -12.73 -17.37 -0.44
CA LEU A 37 -13.14 -17.20 0.95
C LEU A 37 -14.66 -17.22 1.04
N GLU A 38 -15.21 -17.43 2.24
CA GLU A 38 -16.64 -17.22 2.46
C GLU A 38 -17.04 -15.78 2.11
N TYR A 39 -18.07 -15.68 1.26
CA TYR A 39 -18.64 -14.39 0.90
C TYR A 39 -19.79 -14.02 1.82
N CYS A 40 -19.68 -12.84 2.43
CA CYS A 40 -20.78 -12.14 3.08
C CYS A 40 -20.80 -10.68 2.65
N ALA A 41 -21.95 -10.02 2.78
CA ALA A 41 -22.10 -8.62 2.42
C ALA A 41 -21.03 -7.76 3.14
N MET A 42 -20.35 -6.90 2.37
CA MET A 42 -19.24 -6.06 2.86
C MET A 42 -18.04 -6.84 3.44
N CYS A 43 -17.89 -8.13 3.09
CA CYS A 43 -16.83 -9.00 3.60
C CYS A 43 -16.81 -9.05 5.14
N SER A 44 -17.98 -9.32 5.73
CA SER A 44 -18.16 -9.39 7.19
C SER A 44 -17.83 -10.74 7.81
N CYS A 45 -17.80 -11.82 7.01
CA CYS A 45 -17.40 -13.16 7.44
C CYS A 45 -15.88 -13.28 7.26
N ASP A 46 -15.44 -13.91 6.17
CA ASP A 46 -14.01 -14.12 5.90
C ASP A 46 -13.42 -13.03 5.01
N TYR A 47 -12.21 -12.56 5.33
CA TYR A 47 -11.59 -11.50 4.54
C TYR A 47 -10.07 -11.41 4.64
N VAL A 48 -9.48 -10.80 3.60
CA VAL A 48 -8.14 -10.23 3.60
C VAL A 48 -8.24 -8.71 3.71
N GLU A 49 -7.61 -8.12 4.70
CA GLU A 49 -7.51 -6.69 4.92
C GLU A 49 -6.09 -6.20 4.68
N LEU A 50 -5.98 -5.13 3.89
CA LEU A 50 -4.72 -4.49 3.56
C LEU A 50 -4.71 -3.07 4.13
N ARG A 51 -3.64 -2.71 4.85
CA ARG A 51 -3.44 -1.38 5.42
C ARG A 51 -2.08 -0.82 5.05
N ASP A 52 -2.03 0.50 4.90
CA ASP A 52 -0.78 1.20 4.69
C ASP A 52 -0.03 1.39 6.02
N GLY A 53 1.27 1.13 6.00
CA GLY A 53 2.11 1.13 7.20
C GLY A 53 2.30 -0.26 7.81
N ALA A 54 2.88 -0.29 9.01
CA ALA A 54 3.33 -1.53 9.68
C ALA A 54 2.38 -2.00 10.79
N LYS A 55 1.23 -1.33 10.99
CA LYS A 55 0.35 -1.55 12.16
C LYS A 55 -1.11 -1.67 11.71
N ALA A 56 -1.92 -2.34 12.54
CA ALA A 56 -3.37 -2.45 12.36
C ALA A 56 -4.10 -1.08 12.39
N THR A 57 -3.48 -0.04 12.97
CA THR A 57 -4.02 1.33 12.98
C THR A 57 -3.71 2.10 11.69
N GLY A 58 -3.04 1.47 10.72
CA GLY A 58 -2.72 2.08 9.43
C GLY A 58 -3.97 2.41 8.61
N PRO A 59 -3.90 3.39 7.69
CA PRO A 59 -4.98 3.67 6.75
C PRO A 59 -5.41 2.41 5.99
N LEU A 60 -6.73 2.19 5.87
CA LEU A 60 -7.28 1.06 5.13
C LEU A 60 -7.05 1.26 3.62
N ILE A 61 -6.40 0.29 2.98
CA ILE A 61 -6.27 0.23 1.52
C ILE A 61 -7.49 -0.49 0.94
N GLY A 62 -7.89 -1.60 1.55
CA GLY A 62 -9.06 -2.36 1.12
C GLY A 62 -9.28 -3.64 1.92
N ARG A 63 -10.49 -4.19 1.78
CA ARG A 63 -10.91 -5.47 2.32
C ARG A 63 -11.46 -6.35 1.19
N TYR A 64 -11.10 -7.63 1.18
CA TYR A 64 -11.36 -8.55 0.08
C TYR A 64 -11.84 -9.91 0.61
N CYS A 65 -13.05 -10.31 0.23
CA CYS A 65 -13.62 -11.66 0.40
C CYS A 65 -13.89 -12.32 -0.95
N GLU A 66 -13.94 -11.52 -2.01
CA GLU A 66 -13.94 -11.91 -3.40
C GLU A 66 -12.99 -10.97 -4.15
N ALA A 67 -12.26 -11.49 -5.13
CA ALA A 67 -11.46 -10.62 -5.99
C ALA A 67 -11.31 -11.19 -7.40
N LYS A 68 -11.50 -10.33 -8.40
CA LYS A 68 -10.78 -10.44 -9.68
C LYS A 68 -9.34 -9.99 -9.43
N ALA A 69 -8.38 -10.56 -10.17
CA ALA A 69 -6.95 -10.24 -10.03
C ALA A 69 -6.70 -8.73 -9.87
N SER A 70 -6.16 -8.31 -8.73
CA SER A 70 -6.09 -6.91 -8.32
C SER A 70 -4.68 -6.54 -7.88
N THR A 71 -4.21 -5.36 -8.27
CA THR A 71 -2.91 -4.83 -7.84
C THR A 71 -3.11 -3.62 -6.93
N VAL A 72 -2.49 -3.66 -5.77
CA VAL A 72 -2.56 -2.63 -4.73
C VAL A 72 -1.16 -2.15 -4.35
N TYR A 73 -1.08 -0.92 -3.85
CA TYR A 73 0.17 -0.28 -3.51
C TYR A 73 0.08 0.32 -2.11
N SER A 74 1.16 0.24 -1.34
CA SER A 74 1.35 1.11 -0.17
C SER A 74 1.84 2.49 -0.62
N GLU A 75 1.68 3.51 0.21
CA GLU A 75 2.37 4.79 0.01
C GLU A 75 3.80 4.73 0.55
N GLY A 76 3.98 4.02 1.68
CA GLY A 76 5.25 3.86 2.35
C GLY A 76 5.96 2.54 2.05
N ARG A 77 7.02 2.27 2.82
CA ARG A 77 7.79 1.02 2.71
C ARG A 77 7.11 -0.19 3.37
N HIS A 78 5.99 0.02 4.06
CA HIS A 78 5.34 -1.04 4.82
C HIS A 78 3.92 -1.26 4.32
N MET A 79 3.49 -2.51 4.33
CA MET A 79 2.10 -2.89 4.14
C MET A 79 1.75 -3.94 5.18
N TRP A 80 0.70 -3.68 5.95
CA TRP A 80 0.15 -4.60 6.92
C TRP A 80 -0.97 -5.38 6.26
N VAL A 81 -0.93 -6.70 6.40
CA VAL A 81 -1.86 -7.65 5.77
C VAL A 81 -2.45 -8.51 6.88
N LYS A 82 -3.78 -8.60 6.93
CA LYS A 82 -4.49 -9.51 7.84
C LYS A 82 -5.41 -10.40 7.06
N PHE A 83 -5.44 -11.67 7.44
CA PHE A 83 -6.48 -12.61 7.11
C PHE A 83 -7.24 -12.94 8.39
N GLU A 84 -8.57 -12.98 8.31
CA GLU A 84 -9.45 -13.42 9.39
C GLU A 84 -10.57 -14.27 8.82
N SER A 85 -10.78 -15.44 9.43
CA SER A 85 -11.92 -16.32 9.18
C SER A 85 -12.86 -16.41 10.38
N ASP A 86 -14.14 -16.65 10.12
CA ASP A 86 -15.17 -16.86 11.15
C ASP A 86 -15.28 -18.35 11.55
N ARG A 87 -16.42 -18.81 12.09
CA ARG A 87 -16.56 -20.19 12.60
C ARG A 87 -16.99 -21.20 11.54
N GLU A 88 -17.52 -20.75 10.41
CA GLU A 88 -18.19 -21.61 9.42
C GLU A 88 -17.61 -21.35 8.02
N ASN A 89 -17.92 -22.25 7.08
CA ASN A 89 -17.65 -22.15 5.64
C ASN A 89 -16.21 -21.75 5.24
N GLU A 90 -15.37 -22.76 5.06
CA GLU A 90 -14.02 -22.58 4.54
C GLU A 90 -13.93 -22.66 3.01
N GLY A 91 -13.07 -21.83 2.43
CA GLY A 91 -12.61 -21.93 1.04
C GLY A 91 -11.12 -22.31 0.95
N ARG A 92 -10.53 -22.20 -0.25
CA ARG A 92 -9.09 -22.49 -0.45
C ARG A 92 -8.16 -21.39 0.04
N GLY A 93 -8.69 -20.23 0.42
CA GLY A 93 -7.91 -19.12 0.97
C GLY A 93 -7.56 -18.07 -0.08
N PHE A 94 -6.40 -17.43 0.07
CA PHE A 94 -5.96 -16.39 -0.86
C PHE A 94 -4.50 -16.58 -1.27
N LEU A 95 -4.22 -16.29 -2.54
CA LEU A 95 -2.88 -16.16 -3.07
C LEU A 95 -2.59 -14.70 -3.39
N ALA A 96 -1.47 -14.21 -2.86
CA ALA A 96 -0.94 -12.91 -3.23
C ALA A 96 0.58 -12.95 -3.32
N ASN A 97 1.09 -12.26 -4.33
CA ASN A 97 2.52 -12.04 -4.55
C ASN A 97 2.84 -10.56 -4.36
N TYR A 98 4.05 -10.25 -3.90
CA TYR A 98 4.48 -8.87 -3.74
C TYR A 98 5.84 -8.62 -4.38
N THR A 99 6.02 -7.38 -4.83
CA THR A 99 7.30 -6.84 -5.29
C THR A 99 7.48 -5.43 -4.72
N PHE A 100 8.66 -4.85 -4.90
CA PHE A 100 8.94 -3.49 -4.44
C PHE A 100 9.15 -2.56 -5.62
N ILE A 101 8.62 -1.34 -5.51
CA ILE A 101 8.84 -0.27 -6.51
C ILE A 101 9.60 0.88 -5.88
N LYS A 102 10.73 1.25 -6.47
CA LYS A 102 11.51 2.41 -6.05
C LYS A 102 10.69 3.68 -6.21
N LEU A 103 10.57 4.46 -5.13
CA LEU A 103 9.97 5.78 -5.18
C LEU A 103 10.90 6.69 -5.98
N ARG A 104 10.40 7.22 -7.09
CA ARG A 104 11.15 8.24 -7.84
C ARG A 104 11.18 9.51 -6.99
N LYS A 105 12.38 10.01 -6.71
CA LYS A 105 12.52 11.36 -6.16
C LYS A 105 11.89 12.31 -7.19
N LYS A 106 10.86 13.08 -6.78
CA LYS A 106 10.47 14.27 -7.53
C LYS A 106 11.68 15.18 -7.53
N ILE A 107 12.43 15.21 -8.63
CA ILE A 107 13.60 16.06 -8.73
C ILE A 107 13.09 17.51 -8.68
N LYS A 108 13.51 18.29 -7.68
CA LYS A 108 13.18 19.71 -7.53
C LYS A 108 13.87 20.60 -8.60
N ILE A 109 14.07 20.12 -9.83
CA ILE A 109 14.74 20.90 -10.89
C ILE A 109 13.99 22.21 -11.17
N LEU A 110 12.65 22.17 -11.20
CA LEU A 110 11.81 23.35 -11.49
C LEU A 110 11.72 24.36 -10.32
N LYS A 111 12.00 23.94 -9.07
CA LYS A 111 11.88 24.85 -7.92
C LYS A 111 13.14 25.66 -7.68
N GLU A 112 14.33 25.09 -7.92
CA GLU A 112 15.58 25.83 -7.69
C GLU A 112 15.85 26.84 -8.80
N THR A 113 15.60 26.48 -10.06
CA THR A 113 15.69 27.39 -11.21
C THR A 113 14.75 28.59 -11.08
N HIS A 114 13.49 28.38 -10.70
CA HIS A 114 12.53 29.50 -10.50
C HIS A 114 12.94 30.41 -9.33
N LYS A 115 13.50 29.85 -8.25
CA LYS A 115 13.96 30.59 -7.07
C LYS A 115 15.20 31.44 -7.36
N GLU A 116 16.09 30.96 -8.23
CA GLU A 116 17.28 31.67 -8.67
C GLU A 116 16.92 32.83 -9.62
N SER A 117 16.00 32.60 -10.56
CA SER A 117 15.40 33.67 -11.39
C SER A 117 14.71 34.74 -10.55
N LEU A 118 13.92 34.35 -9.53
CA LEU A 118 13.29 35.32 -8.61
C LEU A 118 14.33 36.11 -7.79
N ARG A 119 15.44 35.49 -7.38
CA ARG A 119 16.54 36.17 -6.69
C ARG A 119 17.20 37.21 -7.58
N LEU A 120 17.47 36.87 -8.83
CA LEU A 120 18.05 37.78 -9.83
C LEU A 120 17.12 38.96 -10.11
N LEU A 121 15.84 38.71 -10.38
CA LEU A 121 14.82 39.75 -10.57
C LEU A 121 14.74 40.70 -9.37
N LYS A 122 14.66 40.16 -8.14
CA LYS A 122 14.67 40.99 -6.92
C LYS A 122 15.95 41.81 -6.75
N LYS A 123 17.11 41.28 -7.18
CA LYS A 123 18.39 41.99 -7.13
C LYS A 123 18.45 43.13 -8.15
N LEU A 124 17.90 42.92 -9.35
CA LEU A 124 17.79 43.95 -10.39
C LEU A 124 16.83 45.06 -9.96
N LEU A 125 15.64 44.72 -9.45
CA LEU A 125 14.67 45.69 -8.93
C LEU A 125 15.23 46.51 -7.76
N LYS A 126 16.03 45.91 -6.88
CA LYS A 126 16.71 46.64 -5.79
C LYS A 126 17.84 47.55 -6.27
N LYS A 127 18.47 47.26 -7.42
CA LYS A 127 19.49 48.12 -8.01
C LYS A 127 18.86 49.35 -8.67
N SER A 128 17.74 49.17 -9.39
CA SER A 128 17.04 50.27 -10.04
C SER A 128 16.44 51.27 -9.05
N VAL A 129 16.01 50.82 -7.87
CA VAL A 129 15.48 51.71 -6.80
C VAL A 129 16.60 52.49 -6.08
N LYS A 130 17.85 52.03 -6.12
CA LYS A 130 18.99 52.70 -5.46
C LYS A 130 19.72 53.72 -6.34
N GLN A 131 19.34 53.83 -7.61
CA GLN A 131 19.94 54.74 -8.59
C GLN A 131 18.99 55.88 -8.98
N ALA A 132 17.85 56.02 -8.28
CA ALA A 132 16.87 57.09 -8.41
C ALA A 132 16.89 57.98 -7.17
#